data_AF-A0A1G1HVX5-F1
#
_entry.id   AF-A0A1G1HVX5-F1
#
_cell.length_a   1.000
_cell.length_b   1.000
_cell.length_c   1.000
_cell.angle_alpha   90.00
_cell.angle_beta   90.00
_cell.angle_gamma   90.00
#
_symmetry.space_group_name_H-M   'P 1'
#
loop_
_entity.id
_entity.type
_entity.pdbx_description
1 polymer ?
#
loop_
_entity_poly.entity_id
_entity_poly.type
_entity_poly.pdbx_seq_one_letter_code
_entity_poly.pdbx_strand_id
1 'polypeptide(L)'
;MLDPFLGTGTSIIAAIRHRRRGVGSEINPEYVKLAQQRIQHEIKGTLQTRPMDRPVYDPVEACNSLNKSPWKNAEQNTLFEISHTNGNKTNR
;
A
#
# COMPACT_ATOMS: atom_id res chain seq x y z
N MET A 1 -3.40 16.89 20.28
CA MET A 1 -3.83 15.66 19.60
C MET A 1 -3.13 14.50 20.30
N LEU A 2 -3.87 13.44 20.64
CA LEU A 2 -3.34 12.25 21.31
C LEU A 2 -3.53 11.05 20.38
N ASP A 3 -2.49 10.27 20.16
CA ASP A 3 -2.53 9.03 19.37
C ASP A 3 -1.99 7.83 20.17
N PRO A 4 -2.85 6.91 20.65
CA PRO A 4 -2.41 5.75 21.42
C PRO A 4 -1.69 4.67 20.59
N PHE A 5 -1.71 4.76 19.25
CA PHE A 5 -1.07 3.81 18.34
C PHE A 5 -0.25 4.58 17.29
N LEU A 6 0.83 5.18 17.76
CA LEU A 6 1.62 6.16 17.01
C LEU A 6 2.24 5.57 15.73
N GLY A 7 2.57 4.27 15.70
CA GLY A 7 3.19 3.61 14.56
C GLY A 7 4.41 4.39 14.05
N THR A 8 4.37 4.84 12.79
CA THR A 8 5.47 5.61 12.16
C THR A 8 5.43 7.12 12.43
N GLY A 9 4.52 7.61 13.28
CA GLY A 9 4.47 9.00 13.75
C GLY A 9 3.77 10.00 12.84
N THR A 10 2.96 9.56 11.87
CA THR A 10 2.24 10.43 10.91
C THR A 10 1.33 11.45 11.61
N SER A 11 0.64 11.04 12.66
CA SER A 11 -0.19 11.89 13.52
C SER A 11 0.57 13.07 14.13
N ILE A 12 1.80 12.85 14.60
CA ILE A 12 2.64 13.90 15.21
C ILE A 12 3.20 14.82 14.14
N ILE A 13 3.62 14.26 12.99
CA ILE A 13 4.06 15.04 11.83
C ILE A 13 2.96 16.00 11.37
N ALA A 14 1.71 15.52 11.27
CA ALA A 14 0.57 16.38 10.95
C ALA A 14 0.37 17.48 12.02
N ALA A 15 0.44 17.13 13.31
CA ALA A 15 0.35 18.12 14.39
C ALA A 15 1.42 19.20 14.28
N ILE A 16 2.68 18.84 13.97
CA ILE A 16 3.79 19.77 13.75
C ILE A 16 3.49 20.73 12.59
N ARG A 17 3.05 20.19 11.43
CA ARG A 17 2.67 21.01 10.26
C ARG A 17 1.58 22.02 10.56
N HIS A 18 0.61 21.64 11.39
CA HIS A 18 -0.49 22.50 11.80
C HIS A 18 -0.18 23.35 13.04
N ARG A 19 1.07 23.37 13.52
CA ARG A 19 1.51 24.11 14.73
C ARG A 19 0.70 23.75 15.98
N ARG A 20 0.33 22.48 16.13
CA ARG A 20 -0.42 21.93 17.27
C ARG A 20 0.48 21.04 18.13
N ARG A 21 0.11 20.89 19.40
CA ARG A 21 0.75 19.95 20.31
C ARG A 21 0.21 18.53 20.08
N GLY A 22 1.12 17.58 19.93
CA GLY A 22 0.84 16.16 19.71
C GLY A 22 1.53 15.29 20.76
N VAL A 23 0.88 14.22 21.18
CA VAL A 23 1.45 13.15 22.03
C VAL A 23 1.01 11.82 21.44
N GLY A 24 1.87 10.80 21.48
CA GLY A 24 1.46 9.45 21.10
C GLY A 24 2.32 8.37 21.72
N SER A 25 1.81 7.14 21.70
CA SER A 25 2.46 5.95 22.28
C SER A 25 2.58 4.84 21.24
N GLU A 26 3.68 4.09 21.29
CA GLU A 26 3.92 2.92 20.45
C GLU A 26 4.69 1.89 21.27
N ILE A 27 4.32 0.61 21.15
CA ILE A 27 4.91 -0.49 21.90
C ILE A 27 6.12 -1.08 21.17
N ASN A 28 6.11 -1.07 19.84
CA ASN A 28 7.19 -1.63 19.04
C ASN A 28 8.39 -0.66 18.99
N PRO A 29 9.56 -1.02 19.54
CA PRO A 29 10.72 -0.14 19.59
C PRO A 29 11.25 0.27 18.20
N GLU A 30 11.10 -0.58 17.19
CA GLU A 30 11.51 -0.25 15.82
C GLU A 30 10.64 0.87 15.23
N TYR A 31 9.33 0.83 15.49
CA TYR A 31 8.43 1.91 15.10
C TYR A 31 8.66 3.18 15.90
N VAL A 32 8.97 3.08 17.20
CA VAL A 32 9.36 4.25 18.02
C VAL A 32 10.59 4.93 17.42
N LYS A 33 11.64 4.17 17.09
CA LYS A 33 12.87 4.72 16.48
C LYS A 33 12.59 5.36 15.13
N LEU A 34 11.80 4.70 14.28
CA LEU A 34 11.40 5.23 12.98
C LEU A 34 10.57 6.51 13.12
N ALA A 35 9.61 6.54 14.05
CA ALA A 35 8.79 7.72 14.33
C ALA A 35 9.64 8.90 14.80
N GLN A 36 10.57 8.67 15.74
CA GLN A 36 11.50 9.70 16.20
C GLN A 36 12.34 10.28 15.06
N GLN A 37 12.91 9.41 14.21
CA GLN A 37 13.65 9.85 13.03
C GLN A 37 12.77 10.70 12.11
N ARG A 38 11.57 10.24 11.76
CA ARG A 38 10.67 10.97 10.85
C ARG A 38 10.24 12.32 11.43
N ILE A 39 9.95 12.38 12.73
CA ILE A 39 9.62 13.63 13.44
C ILE A 39 10.79 14.62 13.38
N GLN A 40 12.03 14.16 13.61
CA GLN A 40 13.20 15.02 13.48
C GLN A 40 13.42 15.53 12.06
N HIS A 41 13.19 14.69 11.04
CA HIS A 41 13.26 15.11 9.64
C HIS A 41 12.18 16.13 9.29
N GLU A 42 10.96 15.98 9.82
CA GLU A 42 9.89 16.97 9.63
C GLU A 42 10.25 18.31 10.28
N ILE A 43 10.76 18.31 11.52
CA ILE A 43 11.20 19.53 12.21
C ILE A 43 12.32 20.23 11.43
N LYS A 44 13.21 19.48 10.79
CA LYS A 44 14.27 20.01 9.92
C LYS A 44 13.78 20.39 8.52
N GLY A 45 12.54 20.07 8.15
CA GLY A 45 12.00 20.26 6.80
C GLY A 45 12.62 19.33 5.74
N THR A 46 13.30 18.26 6.15
CA THR A 46 13.99 17.30 5.25
C THR A 46 13.20 16.01 5.01
N LEU A 47 12.02 15.87 5.62
CA LEU A 47 11.18 14.69 5.44
C LEU A 47 10.72 14.60 3.98
N GLN A 48 11.18 13.55 3.31
CA GLN A 48 10.84 13.30 1.91
C GLN A 48 9.34 13.03 1.78
N THR A 49 8.70 13.84 0.94
CA THR A 49 7.31 13.64 0.53
C THR A 49 7.26 13.60 -0.98
N ARG A 50 6.22 12.98 -1.54
CA ARG A 50 5.99 13.08 -2.98
C ARG A 50 5.63 14.54 -3.29
N PRO A 51 6.44 15.25 -4.09
CA PRO A 51 6.13 16.63 -4.40
C PRO A 51 4.88 16.66 -5.30
N MET A 52 4.05 17.70 -5.15
CA MET A 52 2.71 17.74 -5.72
C MET A 52 2.69 17.76 -7.25
N ASP A 53 3.75 18.25 -7.85
CA ASP A 53 4.00 18.37 -9.28
C ASP A 53 4.41 17.03 -9.94
N ARG A 54 4.83 16.02 -9.16
CA ARG A 54 5.24 14.73 -9.72
C ARG A 54 4.02 14.00 -10.28
N PRO A 55 3.94 13.72 -11.60
CA PRO A 55 2.80 13.02 -12.20
C PRO A 55 2.63 11.63 -11.61
N VAL A 56 1.40 11.11 -11.66
CA VAL A 56 1.12 9.73 -11.28
C VAL A 56 1.85 8.82 -12.28
N TYR A 57 2.57 7.83 -11.77
CA TYR A 57 3.29 6.89 -12.61
C TYR A 57 2.31 6.08 -13.47
N ASP A 58 2.46 6.15 -14.80
CA ASP A 58 1.68 5.35 -15.75
C ASP A 58 2.45 4.08 -16.14
N PRO A 59 1.93 2.87 -15.78
CA PRO A 59 2.58 1.62 -16.12
C PRO A 59 2.53 1.28 -17.62
N VAL A 60 1.62 1.88 -18.40
CA VAL A 60 1.48 1.66 -19.85
C VAL A 60 2.59 2.41 -20.61
N GLU A 61 2.82 3.67 -20.26
CA GLU A 61 3.89 4.48 -20.87
C GLU A 61 5.28 3.95 -20.51
N ALA A 62 5.46 3.41 -19.31
CA ALA A 62 6.73 2.92 -18.83
C ALA A 62 7.11 1.51 -19.35
N CYS A 63 6.30 0.91 -20.24
CA CYS A 63 6.50 -0.42 -20.82
C CYS A 63 6.90 -1.48 -19.78
N ASN A 64 6.23 -1.46 -18.61
CA ASN A 64 6.73 -2.17 -17.44
C ASN A 64 6.19 -3.61 -17.36
N SER A 65 7.07 -4.58 -17.09
CA SER A 65 6.70 -6.01 -16.99
C SER A 65 5.78 -6.31 -15.79
N LEU A 66 5.68 -5.38 -14.84
CA LEU A 66 4.84 -5.49 -13.63
C LEU A 66 3.33 -5.56 -13.93
N ASN A 67 2.87 -5.14 -15.12
CA ASN A 67 1.46 -5.31 -15.52
C ASN A 67 1.16 -6.68 -16.16
N LYS A 68 2.20 -7.47 -16.44
CA LYS A 68 2.06 -8.81 -17.03
C LYS A 68 2.04 -9.82 -15.90
N SER A 69 0.85 -10.30 -15.57
CA SER A 69 0.71 -11.45 -14.70
C SER A 69 1.47 -12.67 -15.29
N PRO A 70 2.40 -13.29 -14.54
CA PRO A 70 3.16 -14.45 -15.02
C PRO A 70 2.33 -15.74 -15.14
N TRP A 71 1.09 -15.77 -14.65
CA TRP A 71 0.21 -16.95 -14.67
C TRP A 71 -0.83 -16.94 -15.80
N LYS A 72 -0.67 -16.09 -16.82
CA LYS A 72 -1.62 -15.95 -17.94
C LYS A 72 -1.73 -17.15 -18.89
N ASN A 73 -0.85 -18.15 -18.76
CA ASN A 73 -0.76 -19.31 -19.67
C ASN A 73 -1.58 -20.54 -19.22
N ALA A 74 -2.35 -20.46 -18.13
CA ALA A 74 -3.29 -21.51 -17.80
C ALA A 74 -4.60 -21.25 -18.56
N GLU A 75 -4.97 -22.14 -19.49
CA GLU A 75 -6.30 -22.15 -20.11
C GLU A 75 -7.36 -22.22 -19.00
N GLN A 76 -7.93 -21.07 -18.65
CA GLN A 76 -9.05 -20.99 -17.72
C GLN A 76 -10.32 -21.27 -18.50
N ASN A 77 -10.70 -22.55 -18.55
CA ASN A 77 -12.06 -22.89 -18.95
C ASN A 77 -13.02 -22.27 -17.95
N THR A 78 -14.02 -21.55 -18.45
CA THR A 78 -15.01 -20.92 -17.59
C THR A 78 -15.83 -22.00 -16.90
N LEU A 79 -16.25 -21.77 -15.64
CA LEU A 79 -17.02 -22.75 -14.85
C LEU A 79 -18.27 -23.27 -15.59
N PHE A 80 -18.82 -22.45 -16.50
CA PHE A 80 -20.00 -22.75 -17.31
C PHE A 80 -19.70 -23.60 -18.56
N GLU A 81 -18.44 -23.73 -19.00
CA GLU A 81 -18.06 -24.65 -20.09
C GLU A 81 -17.96 -26.10 -19.61
N ILE A 82 -17.58 -26.31 -18.34
CA ILE A 82 -17.37 -27.65 -17.76
C ILE A 82 -18.70 -28.37 -17.49
N SER A 83 -19.81 -27.66 -17.29
CA SER A 83 -21.11 -28.26 -16.97
C SER A 83 -21.80 -28.93 -18.16
N HIS A 84 -21.47 -28.56 -19.40
CA HIS A 84 -22.11 -29.13 -20.60
C HIS A 84 -21.53 -30.48 -21.04
N THR A 85 -20.36 -30.88 -20.53
CA THR A 85 -19.67 -32.11 -20.97
C THR A 85 -19.96 -33.33 -20.09
N ASN A 86 -20.52 -33.15 -18.89
CA ASN A 86 -20.80 -34.24 -17.94
C ASN A 86 -22.25 -34.76 -17.98
N GLY A 87 -22.86 -34.78 -19.16
CA GLY A 87 -24.27 -35.17 -19.31
C GLY A 87 -24.56 -35.94 -20.60
N ASN A 88 -23.91 -37.09 -20.83
CA ASN A 88 -24.50 -38.23 -21.56
C ASN A 88 -23.50 -39.39 -21.70
N LYS A 89 -23.48 -40.30 -20.72
CA LYS A 89 -23.15 -41.72 -20.95
C LYS A 89 -23.98 -42.60 -20.01
N THR A 90 -25.27 -42.73 -20.30
CA THR A 90 -26.09 -43.86 -19.86
C THR A 90 -26.92 -44.37 -21.05
N ASN A 91 -26.99 -45.70 -21.18
CA ASN A 91 -27.73 -46.54 -22.13
C ASN A 91 -27.10 -46.79 -23.52
N ARG A 92 -26.40 -47.92 -23.67
CA ARG A 92 -26.95 -49.23 -24.11
C ARG A 92 -25.86 -50.30 -24.10
#